data_AF-A0A2C1JMW4-F1
#
_entry.id   AF-A0A2C1JMW4-F1
#
_cell.length_a   1.000
_cell.length_b   1.000
_cell.length_c   1.000
_cell.angle_alpha   90.00
_cell.angle_beta   90.00
_cell.angle_gamma   90.00
#
_symmetry.space_group_name_H-M   'P 1'
#
loop_
_entity.id
_entity.type
_entity.pdbx_description
1 polymer ?
#
loop_
_entity_poly.entity_id
_entity_poly.type
_entity_poly.pdbx_seq_one_letter_code
_entity_poly.pdbx_strand_id
1 'polypeptide(L)' 'MENVKNNYKSLLLDYSEASRIAQETGRLRLLSFALAELERFERSFIEHWSLEELLELQADFNTQGLMIL' A
#
# COMPACT_ATOMS: atom_id res chain seq x y z
N MET A 1 -10.34 -2.47 -13.60
CA MET A 1 -8.94 -2.47 -13.12
C MET A 1 -8.48 -1.10 -12.64
N GLU A 2 -8.77 -0.01 -13.35
CA GLU A 2 -8.33 1.34 -12.96
C GLU A 2 -8.72 1.76 -11.53
N ASN A 3 -9.95 1.50 -11.11
CA ASN A 3 -10.39 1.77 -9.72
C ASN A 3 -9.58 0.98 -8.68
N VAL A 4 -9.18 -0.25 -9.00
CA VAL A 4 -8.38 -1.11 -8.12
C VAL A 4 -6.96 -0.55 -7.98
N LYS A 5 -6.37 -0.12 -9.11
CA LYS A 5 -5.06 0.55 -9.13
C LYS A 5 -5.09 1.87 -8.36
N ASN A 6 -6.13 2.68 -8.54
CA ASN A 6 -6.30 3.95 -7.81
C ASN A 6 -6.47 3.72 -6.31
N ASN A 7 -7.22 2.69 -5.91
CA ASN A 7 -7.36 2.32 -4.50
C ASN A 7 -6.01 1.92 -3.90
N TYR A 8 -5.26 1.04 -4.58
CA TYR A 8 -3.94 0.64 -4.11
C TYR A 8 -2.97 1.82 -3.99
N LYS A 9 -2.96 2.71 -4.99
CA LYS A 9 -2.18 3.94 -4.97
C LYS A 9 -2.53 4.84 -3.76
N SER A 10 -3.82 4.98 -3.44
CA SER A 10 -4.25 5.73 -2.25
C SER A 10 -3.71 5.12 -0.97
N LEU A 11 -3.80 3.80 -0.83
CA LEU A 11 -3.30 3.08 0.34
C LEU A 11 -1.77 3.21 0.51
N LEU A 12 -1.03 3.19 -0.61
CA LEU A 12 0.42 3.42 -0.61
C LEU A 12 0.78 4.85 -0.15
N LEU A 13 -0.01 5.85 -0.55
CA LEU A 13 0.18 7.23 -0.10
C LEU A 13 -0.15 7.39 1.39
N ASP A 14 -1.24 6.78 1.86
CA ASP A 14 -1.61 6.79 3.27
C ASP A 14 -0.53 6.13 4.14
N TYR A 15 0.04 5.01 3.67
CA TYR A 15 1.19 4.38 4.31
C TYR A 15 2.42 5.28 4.36
N SER A 16 2.78 5.91 3.24
CA SER A 16 3.94 6.79 3.15
C SER A 16 3.85 7.94 4.16
N GLU A 17 2.69 8.59 4.24
CA GLU A 17 2.46 9.67 5.20
C GLU A 17 2.43 9.17 6.64
N ALA A 18 1.78 8.03 6.90
CA ALA A 18 1.74 7.44 8.24
C ALA A 18 3.13 7.00 8.73
N SER A 19 3.98 6.50 7.82
CA SER A 19 5.37 6.13 8.09
C SER A 19 6.21 7.36 8.44
N ARG A 20 6.08 8.44 7.66
CA ARG A 20 6.72 9.73 7.96
C ARG A 20 6.34 10.25 9.34
N ILE A 21 5.04 10.29 9.67
CA ILE A 21 4.55 10.73 10.99
C ILE A 21 5.10 9.84 12.11
N ALA A 22 5.12 8.52 11.90
CA ALA A 22 5.66 7.58 12.88
C ALA A 22 7.16 7.80 13.15
N GLN A 23 7.95 8.04 12.11
CA GLN A 23 9.38 8.35 12.23
C GLN A 23 9.64 9.67 12.95
N GLU A 24 8.83 10.70 12.66
CA GLU A 24 8.99 12.04 13.26
C GLU A 24 8.51 12.12 14.71
N THR A 25 7.46 11.37 15.06
CA THR A 25 6.75 11.57 16.34
C THR A 25 6.74 10.35 17.25
N GLY A 26 7.17 9.18 16.76
CA GLY A 26 7.03 7.90 17.44
C GLY A 26 5.59 7.38 17.55
N ARG A 27 4.60 8.07 16.96
CA ARG A 27 3.18 7.68 17.04
C ARG A 27 2.86 6.60 16.00
N LEU A 28 2.74 5.36 16.46
CA LEU A 28 2.58 4.20 15.58
C LEU A 28 1.14 3.90 15.14
N ARG A 29 0.12 4.50 15.78
CA ARG A 29 -1.29 4.12 15.52
C ARG A 29 -1.71 4.28 14.06
N LEU A 30 -1.30 5.38 13.41
CA LEU A 30 -1.62 5.62 12.00
C LEU A 30 -0.91 4.63 11.08
N LEU A 31 0.36 4.34 11.37
CA LEU A 31 1.16 3.38 10.60
C LEU A 31 0.58 1.97 10.71
N SER A 32 0.20 1.53 11.92
CA SER A 32 -0.45 0.23 12.13
C SER A 32 -1.77 0.12 11.37
N PHE A 33 -2.55 1.20 11.32
CA PHE A 33 -3.80 1.23 10.56
C PHE A 33 -3.55 1.13 9.05
N ALA A 34 -2.64 1.94 8.51
CA ALA A 34 -2.31 1.93 7.09
C ALA A 34 -1.76 0.56 6.62
N LEU A 35 -0.92 -0.08 7.44
CA LEU A 35 -0.42 -1.43 7.17
C LEU A 35 -1.53 -2.48 7.15
N ALA A 36 -2.47 -2.43 8.10
CA ALA A 36 -3.58 -3.38 8.13
C ALA A 36 -4.52 -3.23 6.91
N GLU A 37 -4.73 -2.00 6.44
CA GLU A 37 -5.52 -1.71 5.26
C GLU A 37 -4.84 -2.18 3.97
N LEU A 38 -3.52 -1.97 3.84
CA LEU A 38 -2.71 -2.51 2.75
C LEU A 38 -2.77 -4.04 2.72
N GLU A 39 -2.52 -4.71 3.85
CA GLU A 39 -2.58 -6.16 3.94
C GLU A 39 -3.97 -6.68 3.53
N ARG A 40 -5.05 -6.05 4.00
CA ARG A 40 -6.41 -6.43 3.64
C ARG A 40 -6.66 -6.29 2.13
N PHE A 41 -6.19 -5.20 1.54
CA PHE A 41 -6.30 -5.00 0.10
C PHE A 41 -5.54 -6.07 -0.67
N GLU A 42 -4.27 -6.33 -0.32
CA GLU A 42 -3.40 -7.29 -1.02
C GLU A 42 -3.94 -8.72 -0.94
N ARG A 43 -4.45 -9.13 0.23
CA ARG A 43 -5.15 -10.41 0.39
C ARG A 43 -6.37 -10.52 -0.53
N SER A 44 -7.24 -9.51 -0.48
CA SER A 44 -8.45 -9.46 -1.33
C SER A 44 -8.10 -9.44 -2.82
N PHE A 45 -7.03 -8.74 -3.20
CA PHE A 45 -6.54 -8.69 -4.57
C PHE A 45 -6.11 -10.09 -5.04
N ILE A 46 -5.29 -10.79 -4.25
CA ILE A 46 -4.81 -12.14 -4.60
C ILE A 46 -5.98 -13.14 -4.71
N GLU A 47 -7.05 -12.99 -3.92
CA GLU A 47 -8.24 -13.84 -4.00
C GLU A 47 -9.01 -13.71 -5.33
N HIS A 48 -8.96 -12.54 -5.97
CA HIS A 48 -9.72 -12.25 -7.20
C HIS A 48 -8.86 -12.24 -8.47
N TRP A 49 -7.54 -12.09 -8.31
CA TRP A 49 -6.54 -12.03 -9.36
C TRP A 49 -5.44 -13.05 -9.07
N SER A 50 -4.20 -12.60 -8.88
CA SER A 50 -3.04 -13.45 -8.61
C SER A 50 -1.97 -12.67 -7.84
N LEU A 51 -0.99 -13.39 -7.28
CA LEU A 51 0.18 -12.78 -6.66
C LEU A 51 1.07 -12.10 -7.72
N GLU A 52 1.21 -12.71 -8.89
CA GLU A 52 2.00 -12.19 -10.00
C GLU A 52 1.49 -10.82 -10.45
N GLU A 53 0.17 -10.68 -10.65
CA GLU A 53 -0.44 -9.39 -11.00
C GLU A 53 -0.27 -8.33 -9.89
N LEU A 54 -0.26 -8.74 -8.62
CA LEU A 54 0.00 -7.82 -7.52
C LEU A 54 1.46 -7.34 -7.54
N LEU A 55 2.41 -8.23 -7.79
CA LEU A 55 3.84 -7.90 -7.88
C LEU A 55 4.14 -6.99 -9.08
N GLU A 56 3.48 -7.23 -10.22
CA GLU A 56 3.55 -6.33 -11.38
C GLU A 56 3.02 -4.93 -11.02
N LEU A 57 1.88 -4.86 -10.32
CA LEU A 57 1.31 -3.60 -9.89
C LEU A 57 2.22 -2.86 -8.88
N GLN A 58 2.85 -3.59 -7.96
CA GLN A 58 3.84 -3.04 -7.03
C GLN A 58 5.08 -2.53 -7.78
N ALA A 59 5.57 -3.26 -8.78
CA ALA A 59 6.69 -2.84 -9.61
C ALA A 59 6.36 -1.54 -10.37
N ASP A 60 5.16 -1.45 -10.98
CA ASP A 60 4.66 -0.24 -11.64
C ASP A 60 4.64 0.97 -10.69
N PHE A 61 4.19 0.79 -9.45
CA PHE A 61 4.15 1.89 -8.46
C PHE A 61 5.53 2.21 -7.86
N ASN A 62 6.42 1.24 -7.77
CA ASN A 62 7.81 1.47 -7.38
C ASN A 62 8.53 2.37 -8.39
N THR A 63 8.26 2.25 -9.70
CA THR A 63 8.80 3.19 -10.70
C THR A 63 8.29 4.62 -10.51
N GLN A 64 7.17 4.80 -9.80
CA GLN A 64 6.58 6.10 -9.46
C GLN A 64 6.99 6.60 -8.06
N GLY A 65 7.87 5.88 -7.34
CA GLY A 65 8.38 6.26 -6.03
C GLY A 65 7.49 5.92 -4.84
N LEU A 66 6.50 5.03 -5.01
CA LEU A 66 5.55 4.63 -3.96
C LEU A 66 5.99 3.33 -3.24
N MET A 67 7.23 3.30 -2.76
CA MET A 67 7.85 2.09 -2.19
C MET A 67 7.29 1.75 -0.79
N ILE A 68 6.91 0.48 -0.59
CA ILE A 68 6.80 -0.12 0.75
C ILE A 68 8.13 -0.86 1.01
N LEU A 69 8.93 -0.35 1.94
CA LEU A 69 10.07 -1.08 2.54
C LEU A 69 9.59 -1.85 3.76
#